data_AF-A0A494WMA6-F1
#
_entry.id   AF-A0A494WMA6-F1
#
_cell.length_a   1.000
_cell.length_b   1.000
_cell.length_c   1.000
_cell.angle_alpha   90.00
_cell.angle_beta   90.00
_cell.angle_gamma   90.00
#
_symmetry.space_group_name_H-M   'P 1'
#
loop_
_entity.id
_entity.type
_entity.pdbx_description
1 polymer ?
#
loop_
_entity_poly.entity_id
_entity_poly.type
_entity_poly.pdbx_seq_one_letter_code
_entity_poly.pdbx_strand_id
1 'polypeptide(L)'
;MKGYFARKLETMEDLERAKEWGEAQEIRVVAEVTLAKKEYDRFRENLIEDYGFISQHTQKTGVEDGQFLCILVRKAGTKHTAIAVESDGYDYTRYAALVRI
;
A
#
# COMPACT_ATOMS: atom_id res chain seq x y z
N MET A 1 -12.67 -2.35 -3.82
CA MET A 1 -11.61 -2.62 -4.83
C MET A 1 -10.83 -3.83 -4.35
N LYS A 2 -10.11 -4.54 -5.22
CA LYS A 2 -9.31 -5.70 -4.81
C LYS A 2 -7.84 -5.54 -5.13
N GLY A 3 -6.97 -6.18 -4.36
CA GLY A 3 -5.53 -6.19 -4.58
C GLY A 3 -4.87 -7.49 -4.12
N TYR A 4 -3.80 -7.89 -4.79
CA TYR A 4 -2.97 -9.00 -4.36
C TYR A 4 -1.90 -8.47 -3.43
N PHE A 5 -1.94 -8.88 -2.16
CA PHE A 5 -1.05 -8.36 -1.15
C PHE A 5 0.20 -9.21 -1.04
N ALA A 6 1.32 -8.52 -0.94
CA ALA A 6 2.58 -9.12 -0.56
C ALA A 6 3.13 -8.44 0.71
N ARG A 7 3.92 -9.19 1.47
CA ARG A 7 4.36 -8.83 2.82
C ARG A 7 5.86 -8.54 2.82
N LYS A 8 6.28 -7.45 3.46
CA LYS A 8 7.69 -7.05 3.62
C LYS A 8 8.47 -7.13 2.30
N LEU A 9 7.96 -6.39 1.34
CA LEU A 9 8.45 -6.31 -0.03
C LEU A 9 9.78 -5.55 -0.04
N GLU A 10 10.75 -6.01 -0.81
CA GLU A 10 11.95 -5.22 -1.07
C GLU A 10 11.83 -4.44 -2.39
N THR A 11 11.03 -4.93 -3.34
CA THR A 11 10.94 -4.36 -4.69
C THR A 11 9.51 -4.18 -5.19
N MET A 12 9.35 -3.35 -6.22
CA MET A 12 8.09 -3.22 -6.96
C MET A 12 7.75 -4.46 -7.80
N GLU A 13 8.74 -5.26 -8.19
CA GLU A 13 8.50 -6.51 -8.92
C GLU A 13 7.74 -7.51 -8.04
N ASP A 14 8.05 -7.55 -6.74
CA ASP A 14 7.30 -8.36 -5.76
C ASP A 14 5.81 -8.00 -5.73
N LEU A 15 5.48 -6.71 -5.85
CA LEU A 15 4.09 -6.25 -5.92
C LEU A 15 3.38 -6.72 -7.19
N GLU A 16 4.07 -6.72 -8.32
CA GLU A 16 3.51 -7.17 -9.60
C GLU A 16 3.29 -8.70 -9.62
N ARG A 17 4.15 -9.43 -8.92
CA ARG A 17 4.11 -10.89 -8.79
C ARG A 17 3.22 -11.39 -7.67
N ALA A 18 2.74 -10.53 -6.77
CA ALA A 18 1.88 -10.90 -5.64
C ALA A 18 0.65 -11.74 -6.04
N LYS A 19 0.15 -11.57 -7.28
CA LYS A 19 -0.93 -12.38 -7.86
C LYS A 19 -0.63 -13.88 -7.99
N GLU A 20 0.64 -14.26 -7.97
CA GLU A 20 1.11 -15.65 -8.08
C GLU A 20 1.08 -16.36 -6.71
N TRP A 21 0.91 -15.61 -5.61
CA TRP A 21 1.09 -16.13 -4.25
C TRP A 21 -0.22 -16.38 -3.50
N GLY A 22 -1.37 -15.97 -4.06
CA GLY A 22 -2.67 -16.20 -3.46
C GLY A 22 -3.80 -15.41 -4.08
N GLU A 23 -4.88 -15.27 -3.32
CA GLU A 23 -6.11 -14.62 -3.76
C GLU A 23 -6.11 -13.10 -3.51
N ALA A 24 -6.81 -12.37 -4.37
CA ALA A 24 -6.98 -10.94 -4.19
C ALA A 24 -7.88 -10.65 -2.98
N GLN A 25 -7.46 -9.69 -2.15
CA GLN A 25 -8.18 -9.27 -0.96
C GLN A 25 -9.08 -8.07 -1.26
N GLU A 26 -10.24 -8.00 -0.61
CA GLU A 26 -11.08 -6.81 -0.61
C GLU A 26 -10.41 -5.69 0.17
N ILE A 27 -10.43 -4.48 -0.39
CA ILE A 27 -9.80 -3.30 0.19
C ILE A 27 -10.88 -2.29 0.57
N ARG A 28 -10.82 -1.84 1.82
CA ARG A 28 -11.51 -0.67 2.35
C ARG A 28 -10.49 0.46 2.53
N VAL A 29 -10.71 1.58 1.86
CA VAL A 29 -9.80 2.73 1.94
C VAL A 29 -10.08 3.51 3.22
N VAL A 30 -9.08 3.68 4.07
CA VAL A 30 -9.19 4.45 5.32
C VAL A 30 -8.51 5.82 5.25
N ALA A 31 -7.60 6.00 4.29
CA ALA A 31 -6.94 7.26 4.00
C ALA A 31 -6.40 7.29 2.57
N GLU A 32 -6.28 8.48 2.00
CA GLU A 32 -5.61 8.72 0.71
C GLU A 32 -4.45 9.68 0.90
N VAL A 33 -3.28 9.32 0.40
CA VAL A 33 -2.05 10.11 0.47
C VAL A 33 -1.56 10.34 -0.95
N THR A 34 -1.45 11.61 -1.36
CA THR A 34 -0.87 11.98 -2.64
C THR A 34 0.54 12.55 -2.41
N LEU A 35 1.54 11.88 -2.96
CA LEU A 35 2.95 12.26 -2.85
C LEU A 35 3.41 13.00 -4.11
N ALA A 36 4.30 13.97 -3.96
CA ALA A 36 4.99 14.56 -5.10
C ALA A 36 5.86 13.50 -5.80
N LYS A 37 6.24 13.75 -7.06
CA LYS A 37 7.02 12.78 -7.86
C LYS A 37 8.24 12.24 -7.11
N LYS A 38 9.06 13.11 -6.53
CA LYS A 38 10.31 12.73 -5.85
C LYS A 38 10.05 11.88 -4.60
N GLU A 39 9.02 12.22 -3.83
CA GLU A 39 8.64 11.49 -2.63
C GLU A 39 8.07 10.12 -2.96
N TYR A 40 7.21 10.05 -3.98
CA TYR A 40 6.67 8.78 -4.48
C TYR A 40 7.75 7.88 -5.04
N ASP A 41 8.70 8.43 -5.82
CA ASP A 41 9.80 7.67 -6.40
C ASP A 41 10.73 7.11 -5.29
N ARG A 42 11.00 7.89 -4.22
CA ARG A 42 11.72 7.36 -3.04
C ARG A 42 10.93 6.27 -2.33
N PHE A 43 9.62 6.49 -2.12
CA PHE A 43 8.74 5.54 -1.44
C PHE A 43 8.75 4.16 -2.12
N ARG A 44 8.56 4.13 -3.45
CA ARG A 44 8.53 2.89 -4.22
C ARG A 44 9.87 2.16 -4.30
N GLU A 45 10.97 2.87 -4.10
CA GLU A 45 12.33 2.30 -4.09
C GLU A 45 12.70 1.76 -2.71
N ASN A 46 12.00 2.18 -1.64
CA ASN A 46 12.36 1.86 -0.26
C ASN A 46 11.10 1.55 0.58
N LEU A 47 10.39 0.47 0.24
CA LEU A 47 9.07 0.15 0.82
C LEU A 47 9.11 -0.22 2.31
N ILE A 48 10.25 -0.71 2.80
CA ILE A 48 10.46 -1.11 4.20
C ILE A 48 11.01 0.02 5.10
N GLU A 49 11.26 1.21 4.55
CA GLU A 49 11.59 2.38 5.38
C GLU A 49 10.35 2.90 6.12
N ASP A 50 10.58 3.56 7.25
CA ASP A 50 9.52 4.24 7.99
C ASP A 50 9.12 5.55 7.29
N TYR A 51 7.82 5.78 7.18
CA TYR A 51 7.25 6.97 6.57
C TYR A 51 6.23 7.63 7.49
N GLY A 52 6.38 8.94 7.69
CA GLY A 52 5.47 9.73 8.53
C GLY A 52 4.01 9.70 8.05
N PHE A 53 3.77 9.57 6.75
CA PHE A 53 2.40 9.45 6.22
C PHE A 53 1.77 8.08 6.52
N ILE A 54 2.57 7.03 6.78
CA ILE A 54 2.08 5.72 7.23
C ILE A 54 1.84 5.77 8.74
N SER A 55 2.79 6.29 9.51
CA SER A 55 2.71 6.35 10.97
C SER A 55 1.46 7.08 11.48
N GLN A 56 1.02 8.12 10.77
CA GLN A 56 -0.22 8.86 11.04
C GLN A 56 -1.51 8.03 10.95
N HIS A 57 -1.45 6.84 10.34
CA HIS A 57 -2.62 6.03 10.01
C HIS A 57 -2.53 4.59 10.53
N THR A 58 -1.48 4.24 11.29
CA THR A 58 -1.25 2.87 11.81
C THR A 58 -2.45 2.29 12.56
N GLN A 59 -3.10 3.11 13.39
CA GLN A 59 -4.28 2.71 14.17
C GLN A 59 -5.57 2.57 13.34
N LYS A 60 -5.53 2.92 12.05
CA LYS A 60 -6.66 2.84 11.13
C LYS A 60 -6.52 1.71 10.11
N THR A 61 -5.32 1.15 9.94
CA THR A 61 -5.13 -0.03 9.08
C THR A 61 -5.35 -1.31 9.87
N GLY A 62 -5.52 -2.41 9.16
CA GLY A 62 -5.69 -3.74 9.74
C GLY A 62 -6.63 -4.58 8.89
N VAL A 63 -7.27 -5.55 9.53
CA VAL A 63 -8.30 -6.38 8.90
C VAL A 63 -9.58 -6.30 9.73
N GLU A 64 -10.68 -5.95 9.08
CA GLU A 64 -12.03 -5.88 9.67
C GLU A 64 -13.02 -6.49 8.68
N ASP A 65 -13.90 -7.39 9.17
CA ASP A 65 -14.89 -8.09 8.35
C ASP A 65 -14.32 -8.75 7.08
N GLY A 66 -13.10 -9.26 7.16
CA GLY A 66 -12.39 -9.87 6.01
C GLY A 66 -11.91 -8.88 4.95
N GLN A 67 -11.99 -7.58 5.21
CA GLN A 67 -11.47 -6.53 4.33
C GLN A 67 -10.15 -5.97 4.88
N PHE A 68 -9.22 -5.68 3.98
CA PHE A 68 -7.98 -5.00 4.30
C PHE A 68 -8.23 -3.49 4.36
N LEU A 69 -7.98 -2.90 5.52
CA LEU A 69 -8.11 -1.46 5.73
C LEU A 69 -6.81 -0.79 5.32
N CYS A 70 -6.83 -0.06 4.21
CA CYS A 70 -5.61 0.42 3.58
C CYS A 70 -5.54 1.94 3.43
N ILE A 71 -4.33 2.46 3.52
CA ILE A 71 -3.94 3.76 2.99
C ILE A 71 -3.74 3.59 1.48
N LEU A 72 -4.32 4.46 0.65
CA LEU A 72 -3.99 4.53 -0.77
C LEU A 72 -2.93 5.61 -1.01
N VAL A 73 -1.73 5.18 -1.37
CA VAL A 73 -0.61 6.06 -1.68
C VAL A 73 -0.53 6.26 -3.20
N ARG A 74 -0.64 7.51 -3.65
CA ARG A 74 -0.68 7.90 -5.06
C ARG A 74 0.45 8.84 -5.41
N LYS A 75 0.90 8.78 -6.66
CA LYS A 75 1.75 9.80 -7.25
C LYS A 75 0.90 10.96 -7.77
N ALA A 76 1.26 12.18 -7.43
CA ALA A 76 0.62 13.38 -7.99
C ALA A 76 0.61 13.33 -9.52
N GLY A 77 -0.57 13.55 -10.11
CA GLY A 77 -0.79 13.48 -11.56
C GLY A 77 -1.14 12.09 -12.13
N THR A 78 -0.99 11.02 -11.35
CA THR A 78 -1.42 9.66 -11.76
C THR A 78 -2.87 9.41 -11.37
N LYS A 79 -3.70 8.98 -12.33
CA LYS A 79 -5.14 8.74 -12.09
C LYS A 79 -5.54 7.27 -11.95
N HIS A 80 -4.72 6.35 -12.45
CA HIS A 80 -5.16 4.97 -12.70
C HIS A 80 -4.54 3.92 -11.78
N THR A 81 -3.54 4.30 -10.98
CA THR A 81 -2.82 3.37 -10.11
C THR A 81 -2.51 3.98 -8.75
N ALA A 82 -2.44 3.13 -7.74
CA ALA A 82 -1.95 3.44 -6.40
C ALA A 82 -1.31 2.20 -5.76
N ILE A 83 -0.57 2.43 -4.67
CA ILE A 83 -0.14 1.38 -3.76
C ILE A 83 -1.08 1.40 -2.56
N ALA A 84 -1.84 0.32 -2.37
CA ALA A 84 -2.61 0.11 -1.15
C ALA A 84 -1.67 -0.43 -0.08
N VAL A 85 -1.63 0.22 1.08
CA VAL A 85 -0.79 -0.16 2.22
C VAL A 85 -1.66 -0.53 3.40
N GLU A 86 -1.53 -1.76 3.87
CA GLU A 86 -1.98 -2.18 5.19
C GLU A 86 -0.71 -2.27 6.07
N SER A 87 -0.68 -1.47 7.13
CA SER A 87 0.54 -1.22 7.90
C SER A 87 0.76 -2.21 9.04
N ASP A 88 -0.27 -2.94 9.47
CA ASP A 88 -0.26 -3.87 10.62
C ASP A 88 0.32 -3.20 11.89
N GLY A 89 0.04 -1.90 12.06
CA GLY A 89 0.55 -1.09 13.17
C GLY A 89 1.99 -0.60 13.03
N TYR A 90 2.65 -0.82 11.89
CA TYR A 90 4.03 -0.37 11.63
C TYR A 90 4.10 0.91 10.81
N ASP A 91 5.21 1.64 10.92
CA ASP A 91 5.41 2.90 10.20
C ASP A 91 5.91 2.71 8.75
N TYR A 92 5.98 1.47 8.27
CA TYR A 92 6.41 1.09 6.92
C TYR A 92 5.36 0.25 6.18
N THR A 93 5.65 -0.09 4.92
CA THR A 93 4.77 -0.89 4.07
C THR A 93 4.82 -2.37 4.45
N ARG A 94 4.15 -2.75 5.53
CA ARG A 94 4.16 -4.14 6.01
C ARG A 94 3.47 -5.10 5.05
N TYR A 95 2.29 -4.73 4.56
CA TYR A 95 1.58 -5.38 3.48
C TYR A 95 1.20 -4.35 2.43
N ALA A 96 1.40 -4.68 1.15
CA ALA A 96 0.90 -3.82 0.08
C ALA A 96 0.46 -4.55 -1.17
N ALA A 97 -0.36 -3.86 -1.95
CA ALA A 97 -0.85 -4.27 -3.26
C ALA A 97 -0.76 -3.11 -4.26
N LEU A 98 -0.34 -3.41 -5.49
CA LEU A 98 -0.50 -2.48 -6.60
C LEU A 98 -1.94 -2.59 -7.13
N VAL A 99 -2.70 -1.49 -7.07
CA VAL A 99 -4.12 -1.48 -7.44
C VAL A 99 -4.39 -0.55 -8.62
N ARG A 100 -5.38 -0.91 -9.43
CA ARG A 100 -5.95 -0.04 -10.48
C ARG A 100 -7.22 0.65 -9.97
N ILE A 101 -7.40 1.89 -10.40
CA ILE A 101 -8.45 2.82 -9.92
C ILE A 101 -9.22 3.39 -11.10
#